data_AF-A0A816CUA6-F1
#
_entry.id   AF-A0A816CUA6-F1
#
_cell.length_a   1.000
_cell.length_b   1.000
_cell.length_c   1.000
_cell.angle_alpha   90.00
_cell.angle_beta   90.00
_cell.angle_gamma   90.00
#
_symmetry.space_group_name_H-M   'P 1'
#
loop_
_entity.id
_entity.type
_entity.pdbx_description
1 polymer ?
#
loop_
_entity_poly.entity_id
_entity_poly.type
_entity_poly.pdbx_seq_one_letter_code
_entity_poly.pdbx_strand_id
1 'polypeptide(L)'
;MSNGIDVRVDETVVRQGDRLVEVDYIYTETRENGDQRNYQITVKRPDYERLATSMNKSTLSFDNFAKVLRPFMMGKFASEDIPAAFGLLDTDHSGTIDLGELAIFMPVIMPNASPYMLLHHIQKANKNCDYKLNLEEFTSLINQGIGRDIALGRL
;
A
#
# COMPACT_ATOMS: atom_id res chain seq x y z
N MET A 1 4.96 25.47 12.41
CA MET A 1 5.62 25.54 11.08
C MET A 1 5.79 24.11 10.63
N SER A 2 4.88 23.61 9.79
CA SER A 2 4.97 22.25 9.27
C SER A 2 6.15 22.23 8.30
N ASN A 3 7.20 21.47 8.61
CA ASN A 3 8.30 21.19 7.67
C ASN A 3 7.74 20.39 6.50
N GLY A 4 7.04 21.08 5.60
CA GLY A 4 6.25 20.50 4.53
C GLY A 4 7.17 20.10 3.40
N ILE A 5 7.77 18.92 3.50
CA ILE A 5 8.28 18.23 2.33
C ILE A 5 7.08 18.02 1.41
N ASP A 6 7.06 18.71 0.27
CA ASP A 6 6.04 18.51 -0.75
C ASP A 6 6.38 17.23 -1.50
N VAL A 7 5.55 16.20 -1.31
CA VAL A 7 5.68 14.93 -2.00
C VAL A 7 4.46 14.73 -2.87
N ARG A 8 4.69 14.66 -4.17
CA ARG A 8 3.71 14.27 -5.17
C ARG A 8 3.86 12.79 -5.47
N VAL A 9 2.75 12.11 -5.74
CA VAL A 9 2.74 10.74 -6.26
C VAL A 9 1.90 10.69 -7.53
N ASP A 10 2.43 10.06 -8.57
CA ASP A 10 1.74 9.79 -9.83
C ASP A 10 1.65 8.27 -10.05
N GLU A 11 0.48 7.81 -10.50
CA GLU A 11 0.21 6.41 -10.83
C GLU A 11 0.23 6.24 -12.36
N THR A 12 0.91 5.21 -12.85
CA THR A 12 0.79 4.74 -14.24
C THR A 12 0.32 3.30 -14.25
N VAL A 13 -0.73 3.03 -15.03
CA VAL A 13 -1.35 1.71 -15.15
C VAL A 13 -1.13 1.17 -16.55
N VAL A 14 -0.42 0.05 -16.68
CA VAL A 14 -0.09 -0.56 -17.97
C VAL A 14 -0.99 -1.77 -18.22
N ARG A 15 -1.65 -1.80 -19.38
CA ARG A 15 -2.54 -2.89 -19.81
C ARG A 15 -2.09 -3.50 -21.13
N GLN A 16 -2.28 -4.81 -21.27
CA GLN A 16 -2.17 -5.54 -22.55
C GLN A 16 -3.57 -6.03 -22.94
N GLY A 17 -4.21 -5.34 -23.88
CA GLY A 17 -5.66 -5.46 -24.07
C GLY A 17 -6.40 -5.05 -22.80
N ASP A 18 -7.33 -5.89 -22.34
CA ASP A 18 -8.08 -5.63 -21.09
C ASP A 18 -7.30 -6.02 -19.82
N ARG A 19 -6.21 -6.79 -19.96
CA ARG A 19 -5.47 -7.33 -18.82
C ARG A 19 -4.52 -6.28 -18.26
N LEU A 20 -4.71 -5.92 -16.99
CA LEU A 20 -3.75 -5.13 -16.22
C LEU A 20 -2.45 -5.91 -16.05
N VAL A 21 -1.29 -5.39 -16.48
CA VAL A 21 -0.02 -6.14 -16.40
C VAL A 21 1.03 -5.51 -15.49
N GLU A 22 0.92 -4.21 -15.22
CA GLU A 22 1.90 -3.48 -14.42
C GLU A 22 1.28 -2.20 -13.87
N VAL A 23 1.71 -1.80 -12.68
CA VAL A 23 1.38 -0.52 -12.05
C VAL A 23 2.66 0.10 -11.52
N ASP A 24 2.89 1.36 -11.85
CA ASP A 24 4.01 2.17 -11.39
C ASP A 24 3.51 3.31 -10.50
N TYR A 25 4.20 3.53 -9.39
CA TYR A 25 4.02 4.69 -8.53
C TYR A 25 5.32 5.49 -8.53
N ILE A 26 5.26 6.74 -8.98
CA ILE A 26 6.40 7.66 -9.01
C ILE A 26 6.18 8.72 -7.94
N TYR A 27 7.02 8.71 -6.92
CA TYR A 27 7.04 9.72 -5.86
C TYR A 27 8.09 10.77 -6.18
N THR A 28 7.68 12.03 -6.25
CA THR A 28 8.58 13.17 -6.42
C THR A 28 8.61 13.97 -5.12
N GLU A 29 9.73 13.88 -4.41
CA GLU A 29 10.05 14.74 -3.26
C GLU A 29 10.68 16.04 -3.76
N THR A 30 10.06 17.18 -3.48
CA THR A 30 10.67 18.50 -3.69
C THR A 30 11.27 19.01 -2.39
N ARG A 31 12.56 19.31 -2.40
CA ARG A 31 13.31 19.82 -1.25
C ARG A 31 13.22 21.33 -1.16
N GLU A 32 13.59 21.87 0.01
CA GLU A 32 13.56 23.33 0.26
C GLU A 32 14.42 24.13 -0.72
N ASN A 33 15.49 23.55 -1.24
CA ASN A 33 16.36 24.17 -2.25
C ASN A 33 15.83 24.05 -3.70
N GLY A 34 14.65 23.44 -3.88
CA GLY A 34 14.05 23.17 -5.20
C GLY A 34 14.51 21.88 -5.87
N ASP A 35 15.48 21.14 -5.29
CA ASP A 35 15.91 19.86 -5.84
C ASP A 35 14.78 18.83 -5.75
N GLN A 36 14.58 18.10 -6.85
CA GLN A 36 13.61 17.01 -6.90
C GLN A 36 14.30 15.66 -6.84
N ARG A 37 13.73 14.74 -6.05
CA ARG A 37 14.13 13.33 -6.02
C ARG A 37 12.95 12.46 -6.38
N ASN A 38 13.17 11.57 -7.33
CA ASN A 38 12.17 10.62 -7.78
C ASN A 38 12.44 9.23 -7.22
N TYR A 39 11.38 8.59 -6.71
CA TYR A 39 11.38 7.23 -6.20
C TYR A 39 10.30 6.46 -6.95
N GLN A 40 10.63 5.29 -7.47
CA GLN A 40 9.69 4.49 -8.26
C GLN A 40 9.45 3.15 -7.57
N ILE A 41 8.17 2.81 -7.43
CA ILE A 41 7.73 1.46 -7.06
C ILE A 41 7.00 0.88 -8.24
N THR A 42 7.55 -0.19 -8.80
CA THR A 42 6.97 -0.92 -9.94
C THR A 42 6.47 -2.27 -9.47
N VAL A 43 5.23 -2.57 -9.80
CA VAL A 43 4.63 -3.87 -9.50
C VAL A 43 4.13 -4.51 -10.78
N LYS A 44 4.81 -5.59 -11.20
CA LYS A 44 4.46 -6.34 -12.41
C LYS A 44 3.64 -7.58 -12.05
N ARG A 45 2.63 -7.87 -12.87
CA ARG A 45 1.77 -9.04 -12.72
C ARG A 45 2.56 -10.35 -12.59
N PRO A 46 3.53 -10.67 -13.47
CA PRO A 46 4.24 -11.94 -13.37
C PRO A 46 5.01 -12.07 -12.05
N ASP A 47 5.50 -10.97 -11.50
CA ASP A 47 6.28 -10.96 -10.26
C ASP A 47 5.35 -11.22 -9.06
N TYR A 48 4.20 -10.53 -9.05
CA TYR A 48 3.14 -10.81 -8.09
C TYR A 48 2.65 -12.26 -8.16
N GLU A 49 2.31 -12.77 -9.36
CA GLU A 49 1.76 -14.12 -9.53
C GLU A 49 2.76 -15.20 -9.07
N ARG A 50 4.07 -15.00 -9.29
CA ARG A 50 5.12 -15.88 -8.75
C ARG A 50 5.15 -15.87 -7.22
N LEU A 51 5.08 -14.69 -6.60
CA LEU A 51 5.03 -14.56 -5.14
C LEU A 51 3.75 -15.16 -4.56
N ALA A 52 2.60 -14.87 -5.16
CA ALA A 52 1.30 -15.37 -4.76
C ALA A 52 1.24 -16.90 -4.78
N THR A 53 1.84 -17.54 -5.78
CA THR A 53 1.93 -19.01 -5.87
C THR A 53 2.75 -19.61 -4.73
N SER A 54 3.77 -18.90 -4.24
CA SER A 54 4.60 -19.35 -3.12
C SER A 54 3.96 -19.14 -1.74
N MET A 55 2.94 -18.27 -1.66
CA MET A 55 2.17 -18.04 -0.46
C MET A 55 1.02 -19.05 -0.41
N ASN A 56 1.08 -20.06 0.48
CA ASN A 56 0.07 -21.11 0.67
C ASN A 56 -1.34 -20.64 1.13
N LYS A 57 -1.70 -19.36 0.92
CA LYS A 57 -3.01 -18.78 1.25
C LYS A 57 -3.83 -18.53 -0.03
N SER A 58 -5.15 -18.40 0.13
CA SER A 58 -6.07 -17.85 -0.87
C SER A 58 -5.68 -16.41 -1.21
N THR A 59 -4.71 -16.26 -2.10
CA THR A 59 -4.13 -14.98 -2.51
C THR A 59 -5.06 -14.28 -3.50
N LEU A 60 -5.09 -12.95 -3.43
CA LEU A 60 -5.87 -12.12 -4.34
C LEU A 60 -5.44 -12.33 -5.81
N SER A 61 -6.34 -12.07 -6.76
CA SER A 61 -5.91 -11.87 -8.15
C SER A 61 -5.07 -10.60 -8.25
N PHE A 62 -4.21 -10.50 -9.26
CA PHE A 62 -3.41 -9.28 -9.46
C PHE A 62 -4.27 -8.01 -9.58
N ASP A 63 -5.43 -8.10 -10.24
CA ASP A 63 -6.36 -6.99 -10.39
C ASP A 63 -6.93 -6.54 -9.04
N ASN A 64 -7.29 -7.48 -8.16
CA ASN A 64 -7.76 -7.16 -6.81
C ASN A 64 -6.62 -6.65 -5.94
N PHE A 65 -5.44 -7.23 -6.04
CA PHE A 65 -4.24 -6.75 -5.38
C PHE A 65 -3.94 -5.28 -5.76
N ALA A 66 -3.98 -4.94 -7.05
CA ALA A 66 -3.74 -3.58 -7.52
C ALA A 66 -4.78 -2.58 -6.99
N LYS A 67 -6.06 -3.00 -6.92
CA LYS A 67 -7.12 -2.18 -6.30
C LYS A 67 -6.84 -1.88 -4.83
N VAL A 68 -6.31 -2.85 -4.08
CA VAL A 68 -5.94 -2.63 -2.68
C VAL A 68 -4.67 -1.78 -2.56
N LEU A 69 -3.68 -2.04 -3.40
CA LEU A 69 -2.39 -1.34 -3.35
C LEU A 69 -2.53 0.16 -3.65
N ARG A 70 -3.44 0.52 -4.55
CA ARG A 70 -3.64 1.90 -4.99
C ARG A 70 -3.90 2.90 -3.86
N PRO A 71 -4.91 2.74 -2.98
CA PRO A 71 -5.11 3.68 -1.88
C PRO A 71 -3.90 3.72 -0.94
N PHE A 72 -3.27 2.57 -0.67
CA PHE A 72 -2.04 2.49 0.13
C PHE A 72 -0.92 3.38 -0.40
N MET A 73 -0.66 3.32 -1.70
CA MET A 73 0.43 4.05 -2.35
C MET A 73 0.10 5.52 -2.57
N MET A 74 -1.13 5.82 -2.98
CA MET A 74 -1.54 7.18 -3.31
C MET A 74 -1.77 8.07 -2.08
N GLY A 75 -2.16 7.50 -0.94
CA GLY A 75 -2.45 8.23 0.31
C GLY A 75 -3.65 9.21 0.22
N LYS A 76 -4.28 9.32 -0.94
CA LYS A 76 -5.50 10.09 -1.26
C LYS A 76 -6.32 9.28 -2.25
N PHE A 77 -7.61 9.14 -2.00
CA PHE A 77 -8.47 8.23 -2.78
C PHE A 77 -9.93 8.71 -2.72
N ALA A 78 -10.79 8.13 -3.57
CA ALA A 78 -12.22 8.37 -3.49
C ALA A 78 -12.82 7.68 -2.26
N SER A 79 -13.93 8.19 -1.72
CA SER A 79 -14.57 7.66 -0.50
C SER A 79 -14.90 6.16 -0.56
N GLU A 80 -15.03 5.59 -1.76
CA GLU A 80 -15.37 4.19 -2.02
C GLU A 80 -14.16 3.26 -2.25
N ASP A 81 -12.96 3.81 -2.51
CA ASP A 81 -11.77 3.01 -2.79
C ASP A 81 -11.25 2.29 -1.53
N ILE A 82 -11.26 2.96 -0.36
CA ILE A 82 -10.82 2.32 0.89
C ILE A 82 -11.74 1.18 1.30
N PRO A 83 -13.08 1.36 1.37
CA PRO A 83 -13.96 0.27 1.81
C PRO A 83 -13.85 -0.94 0.89
N ALA A 84 -13.69 -0.72 -0.43
CA ALA A 84 -13.47 -1.81 -1.37
C ALA A 84 -12.13 -2.52 -1.12
N ALA A 85 -11.05 -1.77 -0.90
CA ALA A 85 -9.74 -2.32 -0.55
C ALA A 85 -9.76 -3.08 0.78
N PHE A 86 -10.49 -2.55 1.77
CA PHE A 86 -10.68 -3.17 3.07
C PHE A 86 -11.37 -4.52 2.95
N GLY A 87 -12.49 -4.59 2.22
CA GLY A 87 -13.22 -5.84 2.03
C GLY A 87 -12.47 -6.89 1.21
N LEU A 88 -11.50 -6.48 0.39
CA LEU A 88 -10.60 -7.41 -0.30
C LEU A 88 -9.49 -7.95 0.63
N LEU A 89 -9.12 -7.20 1.67
CA LEU A 89 -8.12 -7.61 2.65
C LEU A 89 -8.66 -8.48 3.78
N ASP A 90 -9.88 -8.17 4.24
CA ASP A 90 -10.60 -8.90 5.28
C ASP A 90 -11.11 -10.24 4.72
N THR A 91 -10.17 -11.18 4.57
CA THR A 91 -10.39 -12.48 3.91
C THR A 91 -11.17 -13.46 4.76
N ASP A 92 -11.13 -13.30 6.08
CA ASP A 92 -11.89 -14.10 7.03
C ASP A 92 -13.25 -13.47 7.39
N HIS A 93 -13.54 -12.28 6.84
CA HIS A 93 -14.76 -11.51 7.11
C HIS A 93 -14.96 -11.20 8.60
N SER A 94 -13.85 -11.02 9.33
CA SER A 94 -13.88 -10.63 10.74
C SER A 94 -14.34 -9.18 10.96
N GLY A 95 -14.39 -8.37 9.89
CA GLY A 95 -14.65 -6.94 9.97
C GLY A 95 -13.43 -6.14 10.41
N THR A 96 -12.25 -6.77 10.41
CA THR A 96 -10.96 -6.19 10.83
C THR A 96 -9.82 -6.75 9.98
N ILE A 97 -8.74 -5.99 9.80
CA ILE A 97 -7.55 -6.44 9.07
C ILE A 97 -6.42 -6.71 10.04
N ASP A 98 -5.88 -7.92 10.05
CA ASP A 98 -4.69 -8.25 10.85
C ASP A 98 -3.36 -7.96 10.12
N LEU A 99 -2.22 -8.09 10.83
CA LEU A 99 -0.90 -7.88 10.23
C LEU A 99 -0.62 -8.82 9.04
N GLY A 100 -1.10 -10.06 9.09
CA GLY A 100 -0.88 -11.04 8.03
C GLY A 100 -1.65 -10.69 6.76
N GLU A 101 -2.88 -10.19 6.90
CA GLU A 101 -3.68 -9.66 5.79
C GLU A 101 -3.09 -8.37 5.23
N LEU A 102 -2.63 -7.47 6.10
CA LEU A 102 -1.99 -6.22 5.67
C LEU A 102 -0.63 -6.44 5.00
N ALA A 103 0.15 -7.41 5.45
CA ALA A 103 1.52 -7.63 4.98
C ALA A 103 1.62 -8.25 3.57
N ILE A 104 0.49 -8.60 2.92
CA ILE A 104 0.52 -9.26 1.61
C ILE A 104 1.19 -8.41 0.52
N PHE A 105 1.24 -7.07 0.68
CA PHE A 105 1.89 -6.16 -0.27
C PHE A 105 3.40 -6.09 -0.08
N MET A 106 3.90 -6.35 1.13
CA MET A 106 5.29 -6.08 1.50
C MET A 106 6.31 -6.81 0.61
N PRO A 107 6.20 -8.12 0.35
CA PRO A 107 7.16 -8.82 -0.50
C PRO A 107 7.19 -8.31 -1.94
N VAL A 108 6.09 -7.69 -2.40
CA VAL A 108 5.92 -7.23 -3.77
C VAL A 108 6.52 -5.83 -3.95
N ILE A 109 6.26 -4.93 -2.98
CA ILE A 109 6.71 -3.53 -3.02
C ILE A 109 8.14 -3.36 -2.47
N MET A 110 8.53 -4.20 -1.52
CA MET A 110 9.84 -4.18 -0.87
C MET A 110 10.30 -5.62 -0.56
N PRO A 111 10.87 -6.34 -1.53
CA PRO A 111 11.23 -7.75 -1.39
C PRO A 111 12.16 -8.08 -0.21
N ASN A 112 12.94 -7.10 0.27
CA ASN A 112 13.89 -7.25 1.36
C ASN A 112 13.40 -6.69 2.70
N ALA A 113 12.16 -6.19 2.78
CA ALA A 113 11.62 -5.59 3.99
C ALA A 113 10.95 -6.63 4.89
N SER A 114 11.17 -6.50 6.20
CA SER A 114 10.44 -7.26 7.20
C SER A 114 8.99 -6.75 7.30
N PRO A 115 7.97 -7.62 7.32
CA PRO A 115 6.58 -7.22 7.60
C PRO A 115 6.43 -6.42 8.91
N TYR A 116 7.31 -6.66 9.89
CA TYR A 116 7.31 -5.96 11.16
C TYR A 116 7.62 -4.46 11.05
N MET A 117 8.18 -3.99 9.94
CA MET A 117 8.37 -2.56 9.68
C MET A 117 7.03 -1.79 9.64
N LEU A 118 5.92 -2.47 9.31
CA LEU A 118 4.59 -1.86 9.35
C LEU A 118 4.05 -1.67 10.77
N LEU A 119 4.60 -2.35 11.78
CA LEU A 119 4.05 -2.34 13.14
C LEU A 119 3.96 -0.95 13.73
N HIS A 120 4.98 -0.10 13.54
CA HIS A 120 4.97 1.26 14.05
C HIS A 120 3.79 2.08 13.48
N HIS A 121 3.50 1.92 12.19
CA HIS A 121 2.38 2.60 11.53
C HIS A 121 1.03 2.02 11.99
N ILE A 122 0.92 0.69 12.12
CA ILE A 122 -0.28 0.01 12.60
C ILE A 122 -0.59 0.45 14.03
N GLN A 123 0.39 0.43 14.93
CA GLN A 123 0.22 0.84 16.34
C GLN A 123 -0.26 2.29 16.46
N LYS A 124 0.23 3.17 15.60
CA LYS A 124 -0.21 4.57 15.57
C LYS A 124 -1.65 4.73 15.06
N ALA A 125 -2.11 3.83 14.19
CA ALA A 125 -3.46 3.85 13.63
C ALA A 125 -4.48 3.09 14.50
N ASN A 126 -4.07 2.02 15.18
CA ASN A 126 -4.89 1.14 16.01
C ASN A 126 -5.18 1.79 17.36
N LYS A 127 -6.26 2.58 17.43
CA LYS A 127 -6.62 3.39 18.60
C LYS A 127 -7.20 2.54 19.72
N ASN A 128 -7.85 1.42 19.37
CA ASN A 128 -8.48 0.53 20.34
C ASN A 128 -7.53 -0.54 20.92
N CYS A 129 -6.29 -0.63 20.43
CA CYS A 129 -5.23 -1.54 20.88
C CYS A 129 -5.57 -3.05 20.79
N ASP A 130 -6.42 -3.45 19.85
CA ASP A 130 -6.78 -4.87 19.63
C ASP A 130 -5.84 -5.60 18.64
N TYR A 131 -4.81 -4.90 18.14
CA TYR A 131 -3.85 -5.37 17.13
C TYR A 131 -4.46 -5.67 15.75
N LYS A 132 -5.68 -5.22 15.48
CA LYS A 132 -6.37 -5.36 14.19
C LYS A 132 -6.95 -4.03 13.74
N LEU A 133 -6.96 -3.76 12.44
CA LEU A 133 -7.46 -2.49 11.94
C LEU A 133 -8.93 -2.63 11.54
N ASN A 134 -9.83 -1.94 12.23
CA ASN A 134 -11.16 -1.70 11.70
C ASN A 134 -11.11 -0.68 10.53
N LEU A 135 -12.22 -0.46 9.83
CA LEU A 135 -12.25 0.43 8.66
C LEU A 135 -11.80 1.87 8.97
N GLU A 136 -12.13 2.42 10.14
CA GLU A 136 -11.71 3.77 10.53
C GLU A 136 -10.18 3.83 10.72
N GLU A 137 -9.63 2.83 11.41
CA GLU A 137 -8.19 2.75 11.69
C GLU A 137 -7.38 2.48 10.43
N PHE A 138 -7.88 1.60 9.56
CA PHE A 138 -7.31 1.38 8.23
C PHE A 138 -7.33 2.65 7.37
N THR A 139 -8.44 3.39 7.40
CA THR A 139 -8.54 4.71 6.74
C THR A 139 -7.51 5.69 7.29
N SER A 140 -7.34 5.72 8.61
CA SER A 140 -6.33 6.54 9.29
C SER A 140 -4.92 6.16 8.85
N LEU A 141 -4.62 4.86 8.77
CA LEU A 141 -3.31 4.35 8.31
C LEU A 141 -2.96 4.86 6.90
N ILE A 142 -3.92 4.79 5.97
CA ILE A 142 -3.69 5.22 4.59
C ILE A 142 -3.54 6.73 4.51
N ASN A 143 -4.40 7.49 5.20
CA ASN A 143 -4.34 8.96 5.22
C ASN A 143 -3.06 9.51 5.87
N GLN A 144 -2.39 8.73 6.72
CA GLN A 144 -1.08 9.07 7.25
C GLN A 144 0.04 8.97 6.21
N GLY A 145 -0.22 8.38 5.04
CA GLY A 145 0.71 8.33 3.91
C GLY A 145 1.71 7.19 4.01
N ILE A 146 1.32 6.02 4.51
CA ILE A 146 2.22 4.87 4.66
C ILE A 146 2.93 4.48 3.35
N GLY A 147 2.26 4.57 2.19
CA GLY A 147 2.89 4.32 0.89
C GLY A 147 4.03 5.27 0.54
N ARG A 148 3.90 6.55 0.94
CA ARG A 148 4.99 7.53 0.82
C ARG A 148 6.17 7.13 1.70
N ASP A 149 5.90 6.72 2.94
CA ASP A 149 6.97 6.37 3.88
C ASP A 149 7.68 5.07 3.45
N ILE A 150 6.93 4.11 2.87
CA ILE A 150 7.48 2.94 2.16
C ILE A 150 8.41 3.37 1.02
N ALA A 151 7.92 4.18 0.08
CA ALA A 151 8.67 4.55 -1.11
C ALA A 151 9.94 5.37 -0.81
N LEU A 152 9.89 6.18 0.25
CA LEU A 152 11.03 7.00 0.70
C LEU A 152 11.97 6.25 1.66
N GLY A 153 11.66 5.01 2.05
CA GLY A 153 12.45 4.22 2.98
C GLY A 153 12.47 4.78 4.41
N ARG A 154 11.31 5.26 4.89
CA ARG A 154 11.12 5.94 6.19
C ARG A 154 10.32 5.12 7.22
N LEU A 155 10.16 3.82 6.98
CA LEU A 155 9.52 2.89 7.91
C LEU A 155 10.37 2.61 9.16
#